data_AF-F4PCE4-F1
#
_entry.id   AF-F4PCE4-F1
#
_cell.length_a   1.000
_cell.length_b   1.000
_cell.length_c   1.000
_cell.angle_alpha   90.00
_cell.angle_beta   90.00
_cell.angle_gamma   90.00
#
_symmetry.space_group_name_H-M   'P 1'
#
loop_
_entity.id
_entity.type
_entity.pdbx_description
1 polymer ?
#
loop_
_entity_poly.entity_id
_entity_poly.type
_entity_poly.pdbx_seq_one_letter_code
_entity_poly.pdbx_strand_id
1 'polypeptide(L)'
;MISNGSFAFKDILAFQPPNTSFDTTSQKGVFPHKVSQNLTTYLGEHPELKPYSDNVIQVLKHSPIPSKKWFYNDLKSEAISPKEYNKIVSKYTNLFDLLKDYNNLDVKPGVKATKKLSTFFQSLDLDIHKDGISVPGLTLKYLWHTKQKDCEFQLFKRNEDLYQKYRDNLVGGPSIVFHHYHERNKTRIRNGKPCQRILGYDANALYLSAISQDMPCGDHQVIPVYPDILQDVVNGSFFGQIECDIAVPEHLKEYFAEMPPIFKNVEITCNDLSPETKAQVKPNYKSKKLIGSMFVIGLHSKTRFYFT
;
A
#
# COMPACT_ATOMS: atom_id res chain seq x y z
N MET A 1 30.95 -13.47 -2.50
CA MET A 1 30.71 -13.77 -1.07
C MET A 1 29.21 -13.95 -0.87
N ILE A 2 28.86 -14.93 -0.04
CA ILE A 2 27.56 -15.61 0.07
C ILE A 2 26.48 -14.69 0.65
N SER A 3 25.24 -14.79 0.14
CA SER A 3 24.03 -14.42 0.88
C SER A 3 22.91 -15.39 0.49
N ASN A 4 22.60 -16.28 1.44
CA ASN A 4 21.56 -17.29 1.33
C ASN A 4 20.18 -16.64 1.49
N GLY A 5 19.31 -16.89 0.51
CA GLY A 5 17.85 -16.85 0.58
C GLY A 5 17.21 -16.06 1.73
N SER A 6 16.92 -14.79 1.49
CA SER A 6 15.89 -14.06 2.22
C SER A 6 15.24 -13.04 1.29
N PHE A 7 14.01 -13.31 0.90
CA PHE A 7 13.14 -12.40 0.16
C PHE A 7 12.78 -11.22 1.06
N ALA A 8 13.06 -9.98 0.62
CA ALA A 8 12.72 -8.76 1.35
C ALA A 8 12.04 -7.77 0.40
N PHE A 9 10.90 -7.21 0.81
CA PHE A 9 10.23 -6.11 0.12
C PHE A 9 11.10 -4.85 0.25
N LYS A 10 11.67 -4.40 -0.87
CA LYS A 10 12.67 -3.32 -0.92
C LYS A 10 12.09 -1.90 -1.05
N ASP A 11 10.77 -1.75 -1.15
CA ASP A 11 10.08 -0.46 -1.38
C ASP A 11 9.34 0.13 -0.17
N ILE A 12 9.50 -0.45 1.03
CA ILE A 12 8.69 -0.05 2.21
C ILE A 12 8.91 1.40 2.65
N LEU A 13 10.07 2.00 2.34
CA LEU A 13 10.38 3.37 2.77
C LEU A 13 9.57 4.44 2.03
N ALA A 14 9.04 4.15 0.83
CA ALA A 14 8.16 5.07 0.11
C ALA A 14 6.74 5.12 0.69
N PHE A 15 6.37 4.17 1.57
CA PHE A 15 5.06 4.06 2.20
C PHE A 15 5.09 4.28 3.72
N GLN A 16 6.23 4.68 4.30
CA GLN A 16 6.30 4.96 5.73
C GLN A 16 5.69 6.34 6.06
N PRO A 17 4.75 6.42 7.03
CA PRO A 17 4.46 7.67 7.71
C PRO A 17 5.74 8.13 8.46
N PRO A 18 5.96 9.45 8.59
CA PRO A 18 7.11 9.94 9.34
C PRO A 18 7.11 9.39 10.78
N ASN A 19 8.27 8.91 11.24
CA ASN A 19 8.62 8.47 12.60
C ASN A 19 8.35 7.02 13.04
N THR A 20 8.41 6.02 12.16
CA THR A 20 8.46 4.60 12.60
C THR A 20 9.83 3.96 12.35
N SER A 21 10.62 3.79 13.41
CA SER A 21 11.83 2.97 13.40
C SER A 21 11.51 1.56 13.89
N PHE A 22 11.69 0.55 13.03
CA PHE A 22 11.84 -0.82 13.52
C PHE A 22 13.29 -1.07 13.89
N ASP A 23 13.51 -1.50 15.12
CA ASP A 23 14.82 -1.94 15.61
C ASP A 23 15.07 -3.37 15.13
N THR A 24 15.65 -3.51 13.93
CA THR A 24 16.13 -4.80 13.43
C THR A 24 17.65 -4.77 13.36
N THR A 25 18.28 -5.74 14.03
CA THR A 25 19.74 -6.01 14.00
C THR A 25 20.23 -6.61 12.67
N SER A 26 19.40 -6.58 11.63
CA SER A 26 19.80 -6.89 10.26
C SER A 26 20.67 -5.75 9.73
N GLN A 27 21.90 -6.08 9.26
CA GLN A 27 22.69 -5.15 8.45
C GLN A 27 21.77 -4.42 7.48
N LYS A 28 21.61 -3.11 7.68
CA LYS A 28 20.86 -2.26 6.75
C LYS A 28 21.43 -2.53 5.37
N GLY A 29 20.65 -3.20 4.53
CA GLY A 29 20.99 -3.31 3.12
C GLY A 29 21.18 -1.88 2.63
N VAL A 30 22.41 -1.52 2.28
CA VAL A 30 22.71 -0.20 1.74
C VAL A 30 22.02 -0.15 0.38
N PHE A 31 20.85 0.46 0.33
CA PHE A 31 20.36 0.99 -0.94
C PHE A 31 21.41 2.00 -1.40
N PRO A 32 21.90 1.93 -2.64
CA PRO A 32 22.74 2.97 -3.21
C PRO A 32 21.89 4.23 -3.52
N HIS A 33 21.04 4.67 -2.59
CA HIS A 33 20.49 6.03 -2.58
C HIS A 33 21.51 7.05 -2.07
N LYS A 34 22.65 6.58 -1.59
CA LYS A 34 23.81 7.38 -1.22
C LYS A 34 24.98 7.19 -2.20
N VAL A 35 24.72 6.86 -3.47
CA VAL A 35 25.62 7.41 -4.49
C VAL A 35 25.34 8.89 -4.44
N SER A 36 26.27 9.65 -3.90
CA SER A 36 26.14 11.09 -3.82
C SER A 36 25.69 11.59 -5.20
N GLN A 37 24.50 12.21 -5.26
CA GLN A 37 24.12 12.98 -6.45
C GLN A 37 25.17 14.05 -6.78
N ASN A 38 26.03 14.35 -5.80
CA ASN A 38 27.28 15.04 -5.98
C ASN A 38 28.39 14.06 -6.41
N LEU A 39 28.55 13.88 -7.72
CA LEU A 39 29.62 13.08 -8.32
C LEU A 39 31.02 13.48 -7.81
N THR A 40 31.21 14.76 -7.47
CA THR A 40 32.46 15.29 -6.91
C THR A 40 32.79 14.69 -5.55
N THR A 41 31.80 14.51 -4.67
CA THR A 41 32.01 13.87 -3.36
C THR A 41 32.42 12.41 -3.51
N TYR A 42 31.74 11.66 -4.38
CA TYR A 42 32.07 10.25 -4.64
C TYR A 42 33.47 10.08 -5.21
N LEU A 43 33.87 10.94 -6.17
CA LEU A 43 35.22 10.93 -6.73
C LEU A 43 36.29 11.34 -5.70
N GLY A 44 35.94 12.16 -4.70
CA GLY A 44 36.82 12.50 -3.58
C GLY A 44 37.01 11.35 -2.59
N GLU A 45 35.96 10.57 -2.32
CA GLU A 45 36.00 9.36 -1.49
C GLU A 45 36.70 8.18 -2.18
N HIS A 46 36.71 8.19 -3.52
CA HIS A 46 37.26 7.15 -4.38
C HIS A 46 38.29 7.71 -5.38
N PRO A 47 39.45 8.23 -4.91
CA PRO A 47 40.47 8.83 -5.77
C PRO A 47 41.10 7.84 -6.77
N GLU A 48 40.94 6.53 -6.54
CA GLU A 48 41.33 5.46 -7.46
C GLU A 48 40.45 5.40 -8.72
N LEU A 49 39.22 5.91 -8.64
CA LEU A 49 38.28 5.92 -9.76
C LEU A 49 38.64 7.08 -10.70
N LYS A 50 39.38 6.73 -11.75
CA LYS A 50 39.65 7.65 -12.85
C LYS A 50 38.38 7.80 -13.70
N PRO A 51 37.92 9.03 -13.99
CA PRO A 51 36.86 9.24 -14.96
C PRO A 51 37.26 8.56 -16.27
N TYR A 52 36.35 7.75 -16.80
CA TYR A 52 36.56 7.14 -18.10
C TYR A 52 36.54 8.24 -19.16
N SER A 53 37.71 8.57 -19.72
CA SER A 53 37.89 9.68 -20.67
C SER A 53 37.53 9.31 -22.10
N ASP A 54 37.47 8.02 -22.41
CA ASP A 54 37.21 7.55 -23.77
C ASP A 54 35.72 7.55 -24.10
N ASN A 55 35.42 7.55 -25.40
CA ASN A 55 34.04 7.50 -25.87
C ASN A 55 33.42 6.13 -25.56
N VAL A 56 32.65 6.04 -24.46
CA VAL A 56 31.95 4.83 -24.01
C VAL A 56 31.13 4.18 -25.12
N ILE A 57 30.48 4.97 -26.00
CA ILE A 57 29.69 4.41 -27.11
C ILE A 57 30.60 3.66 -28.08
N GLN A 58 31.77 4.22 -28.41
CA GLN A 58 32.73 3.52 -29.27
C GLN A 58 33.23 2.25 -28.62
N VAL A 59 33.52 2.27 -27.33
CA VAL A 59 33.99 1.11 -26.58
C VAL A 59 32.95 -0.01 -26.60
N LEU A 60 31.68 0.32 -26.36
CA LEU A 60 30.57 -0.64 -26.41
C LEU A 60 30.34 -1.20 -27.82
N LYS A 61 30.54 -0.39 -28.87
CA LYS A 61 30.42 -0.84 -30.27
C LYS A 61 31.50 -1.84 -30.67
N HIS A 62 32.69 -1.73 -30.09
CA HIS A 62 33.81 -2.66 -30.31
C HIS A 62 33.84 -3.82 -29.29
N SER A 63 32.95 -3.81 -28.29
CA SER A 63 32.86 -4.86 -27.29
C SER A 63 31.98 -6.03 -27.78
N PRO A 64 32.45 -7.28 -27.68
CA PRO A 64 31.63 -8.44 -28.03
C PRO A 64 30.49 -8.63 -27.03
N ILE A 65 29.52 -9.47 -27.40
CA ILE A 65 28.48 -9.92 -26.45
C ILE A 65 29.16 -10.67 -25.29
N PRO A 66 28.83 -10.36 -24.02
CA PRO A 66 29.43 -11.03 -22.88
C PRO A 66 29.23 -12.55 -22.93
N SER A 67 30.15 -13.30 -22.34
CA SER A 67 30.03 -14.76 -22.23
C SER A 67 28.79 -15.16 -21.42
N LYS A 68 28.17 -16.29 -21.77
CA LYS A 68 26.97 -16.85 -21.12
C LYS A 68 26.98 -16.80 -19.58
N LYS A 69 28.14 -16.99 -18.92
CA LYS A 69 28.28 -16.95 -17.45
C LYS A 69 27.82 -15.62 -16.81
N TRP A 70 27.83 -14.53 -17.57
CA TRP A 70 27.39 -13.20 -17.11
C TRP A 70 25.87 -13.00 -17.19
N PHE A 71 25.13 -13.99 -17.70
CA PHE A 71 23.67 -13.98 -17.81
C PHE A 71 23.07 -14.94 -16.77
N TYR A 72 23.23 -14.59 -15.49
CA TYR A 72 22.63 -15.31 -14.36
C TYR A 72 21.53 -14.47 -13.73
N ASN A 73 20.38 -15.08 -13.46
CA ASN A 73 19.24 -14.43 -12.84
C ASN A 73 19.21 -14.78 -11.35
N ASP A 74 19.63 -13.83 -10.52
CA ASP A 74 19.64 -14.00 -9.06
C ASP A 74 18.23 -14.20 -8.48
N LEU A 75 17.21 -13.56 -9.05
CA LEU A 75 15.82 -13.65 -8.58
C LEU A 75 15.25 -15.06 -8.71
N LYS A 76 15.67 -15.78 -9.76
CA LYS A 76 15.23 -17.14 -10.04
C LYS A 76 16.29 -18.20 -9.70
N SER A 77 17.49 -17.75 -9.30
CA SER A 77 18.65 -18.61 -9.09
C SER A 77 18.94 -19.53 -10.28
N GLU A 78 18.86 -19.00 -11.50
CA GLU A 78 19.03 -19.77 -12.73
C GLU A 78 19.95 -19.05 -13.73
N ALA A 79 20.76 -19.83 -14.44
CA ALA A 79 21.54 -19.33 -15.58
C ALA A 79 20.66 -19.31 -16.84
N ILE A 80 20.95 -18.37 -17.76
CA ILE A 80 20.29 -18.35 -19.06
C ILE A 80 20.41 -19.70 -19.77
N SER A 81 19.35 -20.13 -20.46
CA SER A 81 19.42 -21.36 -21.25
C SER A 81 20.39 -21.18 -22.44
N PRO A 82 21.07 -22.25 -22.91
CA PRO A 82 21.91 -22.17 -24.10
C PRO A 82 21.14 -21.65 -25.33
N LYS A 83 19.88 -22.07 -25.46
CA LYS A 83 18.99 -21.67 -26.55
C LYS A 83 18.73 -20.16 -26.57
N GLU A 84 18.45 -19.56 -25.42
CA GLU A 84 18.22 -18.12 -25.33
C GLU A 84 19.49 -17.30 -25.50
N TYR A 85 20.61 -17.77 -24.93
CA TYR A 85 21.90 -17.11 -25.14
C TYR A 85 22.28 -17.07 -26.62
N ASN A 86 22.11 -18.20 -27.34
CA ASN A 86 22.39 -18.26 -28.77
C ASN A 86 21.50 -17.29 -29.57
N LYS A 87 20.24 -17.08 -29.16
CA LYS A 87 19.37 -16.07 -29.78
C LYS A 87 19.92 -14.66 -29.60
N ILE A 88 20.46 -14.33 -28.42
CA ILE A 88 21.08 -13.03 -28.15
C ILE A 88 22.30 -12.84 -29.06
N VAL A 89 23.23 -13.80 -29.05
CA VAL A 89 24.45 -13.75 -29.86
C VAL A 89 24.14 -13.69 -31.36
N SER A 90 23.07 -14.34 -31.83
CA SER A 90 22.65 -14.25 -33.24
C SER A 90 21.94 -12.94 -33.60
N LYS A 91 21.33 -12.27 -32.62
CA LYS A 91 20.51 -11.07 -32.86
C LYS A 91 21.33 -9.77 -32.80
N TYR A 92 22.40 -9.73 -32.01
CA TYR A 92 23.16 -8.51 -31.77
C TYR A 92 24.64 -8.69 -32.11
N THR A 93 25.21 -7.67 -32.75
CA THR A 93 26.61 -7.69 -33.22
C THR A 93 27.59 -7.42 -32.10
N ASN A 94 27.26 -6.49 -31.20
CA ASN A 94 28.12 -6.00 -30.13
C ASN A 94 27.28 -5.65 -28.90
N LEU A 95 27.96 -5.36 -27.79
CA LEU A 95 27.31 -5.01 -26.53
C LEU A 95 26.47 -3.73 -26.65
N PHE A 96 26.88 -2.76 -27.48
CA PHE A 96 26.09 -1.54 -27.72
C PHE A 96 24.70 -1.84 -28.29
N ASP A 97 24.60 -2.70 -29.31
CA ASP A 97 23.32 -3.05 -29.93
C ASP A 97 22.38 -3.77 -28.95
N LEU A 98 22.93 -4.69 -28.15
CA LEU A 98 22.19 -5.38 -27.09
C LEU A 98 21.66 -4.38 -26.05
N LEU A 99 22.52 -3.51 -25.52
CA LEU A 99 22.13 -2.52 -24.50
C LEU A 99 21.17 -1.47 -25.05
N LYS A 100 21.34 -1.07 -26.31
CA LYS A 100 20.40 -0.15 -26.98
C LYS A 100 19.01 -0.77 -27.10
N ASP A 101 18.91 -2.04 -27.51
CA ASP A 101 17.62 -2.71 -27.59
C ASP A 101 17.00 -2.89 -26.20
N TYR A 102 17.80 -3.34 -25.22
CA TYR A 102 17.39 -3.46 -23.82
C TYR A 102 16.82 -2.13 -23.27
N ASN A 103 17.58 -1.03 -23.40
CA ASN A 103 17.14 0.30 -22.94
C ASN A 103 15.88 0.75 -23.66
N ASN A 104 15.73 0.43 -24.95
CA ASN A 104 14.51 0.73 -25.68
C ASN A 104 13.31 -0.08 -25.18
N LEU A 105 13.52 -1.35 -24.82
CA LEU A 105 12.47 -2.20 -24.26
C LEU A 105 12.01 -1.71 -22.88
N ASP A 106 12.90 -1.15 -22.08
CA ASP A 106 12.55 -0.55 -20.77
C ASP A 106 11.87 0.82 -20.91
N VAL A 107 12.37 1.69 -21.81
CA VAL A 107 11.91 3.08 -21.91
C VAL A 107 10.64 3.23 -22.76
N LYS A 108 10.49 2.48 -23.87
CA LYS A 108 9.35 2.65 -24.78
C LYS A 108 7.99 2.42 -24.07
N PRO A 109 7.80 1.39 -23.22
CA PRO A 109 6.57 1.23 -22.46
C PRO A 109 6.30 2.41 -21.53
N GLY A 110 7.33 2.92 -20.84
CA GLY A 110 7.22 4.10 -19.99
C GLY A 110 6.74 5.33 -20.75
N VAL A 111 7.35 5.64 -21.90
CA VAL A 111 6.91 6.77 -22.76
C VAL A 111 5.46 6.60 -23.21
N LYS A 112 5.06 5.37 -23.59
CA LYS A 112 3.67 5.09 -23.99
C LYS A 112 2.70 5.25 -22.83
N ALA A 113 3.07 4.78 -21.64
CA ALA A 113 2.27 4.93 -20.43
C ALA A 113 2.11 6.40 -20.03
N THR A 114 3.19 7.17 -20.02
CA THR A 114 3.17 8.62 -19.73
C THR A 114 2.28 9.37 -20.71
N LYS A 115 2.34 9.05 -22.01
CA LYS A 115 1.44 9.65 -23.01
C LYS A 115 -0.03 9.35 -22.71
N LYS A 116 -0.38 8.10 -22.39
CA LYS A 116 -1.76 7.74 -22.02
C LYS A 116 -2.23 8.44 -20.75
N LEU A 117 -1.36 8.52 -19.74
CA LEU A 117 -1.64 9.21 -18.48
C LEU A 117 -1.85 10.71 -18.72
N SER A 118 -1.03 11.32 -19.58
CA SER A 118 -1.17 12.70 -20.02
C SER A 118 -2.52 12.93 -20.70
N THR A 119 -2.93 12.06 -21.62
CA THR A 119 -4.24 12.17 -22.29
C THR A 119 -5.40 12.04 -21.30
N PHE A 120 -5.30 11.12 -20.33
CA PHE A 120 -6.32 10.98 -19.29
C PHE A 120 -6.45 12.26 -18.45
N PHE A 121 -5.37 12.79 -17.89
CA PHE A 121 -5.44 14.01 -17.07
C PHE A 121 -5.79 15.25 -17.88
N GLN A 122 -5.41 15.34 -19.15
CA GLN A 122 -5.86 16.41 -20.05
C GLN A 122 -7.39 16.39 -20.22
N SER A 123 -8.02 15.21 -20.24
CA SER A 123 -9.49 15.12 -20.26
C SER A 123 -10.16 15.62 -18.99
N LEU A 124 -9.37 15.80 -17.92
CA LEU A 124 -9.79 16.37 -16.63
C LEU A 124 -9.30 17.82 -16.46
N ASP A 125 -8.86 18.47 -17.54
CA ASP A 125 -8.30 19.84 -17.56
C ASP A 125 -7.03 19.99 -16.70
N LEU A 126 -6.16 18.97 -16.71
CA LEU A 126 -4.89 18.96 -15.99
C LEU A 126 -3.70 18.51 -16.87
N ASP A 127 -2.56 19.17 -16.70
CA ASP A 127 -1.27 18.88 -17.33
C ASP A 127 -0.33 18.18 -16.33
N ILE A 128 0.01 16.92 -16.62
CA ILE A 128 0.82 16.08 -15.73
C ILE A 128 2.26 16.60 -15.49
N HIS A 129 2.73 17.57 -16.30
CA HIS A 129 4.07 18.14 -16.16
C HIS A 129 4.08 19.50 -15.46
N LYS A 130 2.90 20.10 -15.21
CA LYS A 130 2.77 21.44 -14.62
C LYS A 130 1.95 21.44 -13.34
N ASP A 131 0.89 20.63 -13.31
CA ASP A 131 -0.16 20.75 -12.31
C ASP A 131 0.06 19.88 -11.07
N GLY A 132 0.99 18.93 -11.14
CA GLY A 132 1.38 18.10 -10.00
C GLY A 132 2.65 17.32 -10.29
N ILE A 133 3.48 17.13 -9.27
CA ILE A 133 4.71 16.32 -9.34
C ILE A 133 4.38 14.81 -9.35
N SER A 134 3.19 14.44 -8.88
CA SER A 134 2.74 13.06 -8.72
C SER A 134 1.24 12.91 -9.04
N VAL A 135 0.83 11.67 -9.31
CA VAL A 135 -0.60 11.32 -9.53
C VAL A 135 -1.48 11.77 -8.36
N PRO A 136 -1.13 11.54 -7.07
CA PRO A 136 -1.90 12.08 -5.95
C PRO A 136 -2.02 13.61 -5.95
N GLY A 137 -0.98 14.34 -6.35
CA GLY A 137 -1.03 15.80 -6.48
C GLY A 137 -2.02 16.26 -7.54
N LEU A 138 -2.04 15.59 -8.70
CA LEU A 138 -3.00 15.85 -9.76
C LEU A 138 -4.43 15.51 -9.32
N THR A 139 -4.64 14.36 -8.67
CA THR A 139 -5.95 13.95 -8.15
C THR A 139 -6.46 14.92 -7.08
N LEU A 140 -5.58 15.40 -6.19
CA LEU A 140 -5.95 16.41 -5.19
C LEU A 140 -6.36 17.73 -5.86
N LYS A 141 -5.61 18.19 -6.87
CA LYS A 141 -5.97 19.39 -7.63
C LYS A 141 -7.32 19.22 -8.33
N TYR A 142 -7.54 18.07 -8.96
CA TYR A 142 -8.82 17.73 -9.57
C TYR A 142 -9.99 17.75 -8.56
N LEU A 143 -9.78 17.20 -7.35
CA LEU A 143 -10.76 17.25 -6.27
C LEU A 143 -11.13 18.69 -5.92
N TRP A 144 -10.15 19.58 -5.76
CA TRP A 144 -10.40 21.00 -5.48
C TRP A 144 -11.14 21.71 -6.62
N HIS A 145 -10.90 21.33 -7.87
CA HIS A 145 -11.60 21.90 -9.03
C HIS A 145 -13.05 21.42 -9.13
N THR A 146 -13.35 20.21 -8.62
CA THR A 146 -14.66 19.55 -8.79
C THR A 146 -15.51 19.50 -7.53
N LYS A 147 -14.98 19.89 -6.38
CA LYS A 147 -15.74 19.95 -5.13
C LYS A 147 -16.96 20.86 -5.27
N GLN A 148 -18.00 20.58 -4.49
CA GLN A 148 -19.15 21.48 -4.38
C GLN A 148 -18.72 22.84 -3.81
N LYS A 149 -19.40 23.92 -4.24
CA LYS A 149 -18.98 25.30 -3.92
C LYS A 149 -19.07 25.60 -2.42
N ASP A 150 -20.09 25.04 -1.76
CA ASP A 150 -20.41 25.10 -0.34
C ASP A 150 -19.64 24.09 0.51
N CYS A 151 -18.91 23.15 -0.10
CA CYS A 151 -18.04 22.24 0.65
C CYS A 151 -16.78 22.97 1.11
N GLU A 152 -16.71 23.26 2.40
CA GLU A 152 -15.56 23.90 3.05
C GLU A 152 -14.67 22.89 3.77
N PHE A 153 -13.37 23.09 3.66
CA PHE A 153 -12.36 22.30 4.35
C PHE A 153 -11.53 23.24 5.19
N GLN A 154 -11.64 23.12 6.51
CA GLN A 154 -10.83 23.89 7.43
C GLN A 154 -9.46 23.21 7.60
N LEU A 155 -8.40 24.01 7.55
CA LEU A 155 -7.09 23.59 8.00
C LEU A 155 -7.02 23.72 9.52
N PHE A 156 -6.28 22.85 10.20
CA PHE A 156 -6.08 22.92 11.65
C PHE A 156 -5.23 24.11 12.15
N LYS A 157 -5.13 25.20 11.38
CA LYS A 157 -4.35 26.38 11.75
C LYS A 157 -4.93 27.03 13.00
N ARG A 158 -4.11 27.26 14.05
CA ARG A 158 -4.55 27.73 15.39
C ARG A 158 -5.35 26.68 16.18
N ASN A 159 -5.33 25.42 15.75
CA ASN A 159 -5.93 24.30 16.46
C ASN A 159 -4.97 23.10 16.45
N GLU A 160 -3.71 23.35 16.79
CA GLU A 160 -2.61 22.39 16.75
C GLU A 160 -2.85 21.20 17.68
N ASP A 161 -3.52 21.41 18.82
CA ASP A 161 -3.91 20.33 19.74
C ASP A 161 -4.91 19.38 19.07
N LEU A 162 -5.89 19.91 18.34
CA LEU A 162 -6.84 19.09 17.59
C LEU A 162 -6.13 18.36 16.43
N TYR A 163 -5.22 19.03 15.72
CA TYR A 163 -4.39 18.38 14.71
C TYR A 163 -3.65 17.18 15.28
N GLN A 164 -2.99 17.37 16.44
CA GLN A 164 -2.22 16.31 17.08
C GLN A 164 -3.12 15.16 17.52
N LYS A 165 -4.30 15.47 18.08
CA LYS A 165 -5.32 14.45 18.38
C LYS A 165 -5.69 13.65 17.13
N TYR A 166 -6.06 14.28 16.02
CA TYR A 166 -6.38 13.56 14.79
C TYR A 166 -5.18 12.74 14.28
N ARG A 167 -3.98 13.33 14.31
CA ARG A 167 -2.77 12.71 13.78
C ARG A 167 -2.33 11.47 14.57
N ASP A 168 -2.47 11.52 15.89
CA ASP A 168 -2.17 10.39 16.78
C ASP A 168 -3.21 9.28 16.62
N ASN A 169 -4.48 9.67 16.43
CA ASN A 169 -5.59 8.74 16.27
C ASN A 169 -5.75 8.19 14.85
N LEU A 170 -5.00 8.70 13.87
CA LEU A 170 -5.02 8.21 12.49
C LEU A 170 -4.30 6.86 12.38
N VAL A 171 -5.05 5.83 12.01
CA VAL A 171 -4.49 4.49 11.78
C VAL A 171 -4.79 3.98 10.38
N GLY A 172 -3.99 3.01 9.93
CA GLY A 172 -4.14 2.36 8.62
C GLY A 172 -5.27 1.32 8.58
N GLY A 173 -5.37 0.63 7.44
CA GLY A 173 -6.27 -0.51 7.31
C GLY A 173 -5.87 -1.68 8.23
N PRO A 174 -6.83 -2.37 8.87
CA PRO A 174 -6.53 -3.52 9.70
C PRO A 174 -5.99 -4.68 8.86
N SER A 175 -4.82 -5.20 9.22
CA SER A 175 -4.24 -6.43 8.66
C SER A 175 -4.14 -7.46 9.77
N ILE A 176 -5.05 -8.43 9.77
CA ILE A 176 -5.20 -9.41 10.85
C ILE A 176 -5.13 -10.80 10.26
N VAL A 177 -4.19 -11.61 10.78
CA VAL A 177 -4.02 -13.01 10.39
C VAL A 177 -4.59 -13.88 11.50
N PHE A 178 -5.78 -14.44 11.28
CA PHE A 178 -6.41 -15.36 12.24
C PHE A 178 -5.78 -16.76 12.21
N HIS A 179 -5.49 -17.24 11.00
CA HIS A 179 -4.86 -18.54 10.79
C HIS A 179 -3.88 -18.44 9.63
N HIS A 180 -2.66 -18.95 9.83
CA HIS A 180 -1.61 -18.89 8.82
C HIS A 180 -1.81 -19.92 7.69
N TYR A 181 -2.62 -20.97 7.95
CA TYR A 181 -2.77 -22.07 7.01
C TYR A 181 -4.12 -22.77 7.15
N HIS A 182 -4.79 -22.93 6.02
CA HIS A 182 -5.92 -23.83 5.85
C HIS A 182 -5.72 -24.64 4.57
N GLU A 183 -6.04 -25.93 4.63
CA GLU A 183 -6.07 -26.80 3.46
C GLU A 183 -7.36 -27.62 3.42
N ARG A 184 -7.94 -27.70 2.22
CA ARG A 184 -9.13 -28.50 1.95
C ARG A 184 -8.93 -29.95 2.36
N ASN A 185 -9.90 -30.52 3.06
CA ASN A 185 -9.93 -31.88 3.61
C ASN A 185 -8.87 -32.20 4.68
N LYS A 186 -7.92 -31.29 4.97
CA LYS A 186 -6.91 -31.48 6.02
C LYS A 186 -7.21 -30.67 7.27
N THR A 187 -7.43 -29.37 7.14
CA THR A 187 -7.62 -28.50 8.31
C THR A 187 -9.01 -28.71 8.92
N ARG A 188 -9.07 -28.83 10.25
CA ARG A 188 -10.30 -28.91 11.03
C ARG A 188 -10.75 -27.50 11.40
N ILE A 189 -11.97 -27.13 11.01
CA ILE A 189 -12.63 -25.86 11.35
C ILE A 189 -13.62 -26.08 12.51
N ARG A 190 -14.34 -25.03 12.91
CA ARG A 190 -15.29 -25.02 14.04
C ARG A 190 -16.10 -26.33 14.14
N ASN A 191 -16.14 -26.88 15.35
CA ASN A 191 -16.77 -28.17 15.68
C ASN A 191 -16.11 -29.39 15.00
N GLY A 192 -14.81 -29.32 14.69
CA GLY A 192 -14.03 -30.44 14.14
C GLY A 192 -14.35 -30.80 12.67
N LYS A 193 -15.15 -29.98 11.98
CA LYS A 193 -15.54 -30.24 10.59
C LYS A 193 -14.32 -30.06 9.67
N PRO A 194 -14.12 -30.90 8.64
CA PRO A 194 -13.03 -30.68 7.69
C PRO A 194 -13.33 -29.46 6.81
N CYS A 195 -12.33 -28.59 6.61
CA CYS A 195 -12.41 -27.49 5.67
C CYS A 195 -12.70 -28.01 4.25
N GLN A 196 -13.76 -27.53 3.60
CA GLN A 196 -14.11 -27.98 2.24
C GLN A 196 -13.74 -26.99 1.15
N ARG A 197 -13.66 -25.70 1.48
CA ARG A 197 -13.41 -24.60 0.54
C ARG A 197 -12.91 -23.38 1.30
N ILE A 198 -11.97 -22.67 0.68
CA ILE A 198 -11.44 -21.38 1.16
C ILE A 198 -11.89 -20.34 0.14
N LEU A 199 -12.46 -19.23 0.61
CA LEU A 199 -12.94 -18.13 -0.21
C LEU A 199 -12.34 -16.83 0.32
N GLY A 200 -11.66 -16.09 -0.56
CA GLY A 200 -11.23 -14.72 -0.30
C GLY A 200 -12.29 -13.73 -0.78
N TYR A 201 -12.53 -12.68 0.00
CA TYR A 201 -13.37 -11.55 -0.40
C TYR A 201 -12.52 -10.30 -0.34
N ASP A 202 -12.66 -9.46 -1.35
CA ASP A 202 -12.04 -8.14 -1.39
C ASP A 202 -13.14 -7.10 -1.62
N ALA A 203 -12.98 -5.92 -1.01
CA ALA A 203 -13.95 -4.85 -1.11
C ALA A 203 -13.63 -3.98 -2.33
N ASN A 204 -14.61 -3.83 -3.22
CA ASN A 204 -14.47 -2.95 -4.38
C ASN A 204 -14.25 -1.50 -3.93
N ALA A 205 -13.03 -1.00 -4.15
CA ALA A 205 -12.66 0.39 -3.87
C ALA A 205 -13.01 0.87 -2.44
N LEU A 206 -12.64 0.07 -1.43
CA LEU A 206 -12.98 0.29 -0.01
C LEU A 206 -12.90 1.76 0.44
N TYR A 207 -11.76 2.44 0.21
CA TYR A 207 -11.57 3.82 0.64
C TYR A 207 -12.43 4.83 -0.14
N LEU A 208 -12.65 4.61 -1.44
CA LEU A 208 -13.54 5.48 -2.22
C LEU A 208 -14.99 5.33 -1.77
N SER A 209 -15.42 4.10 -1.45
CA SER A 209 -16.73 3.84 -0.87
C SER A 209 -16.89 4.44 0.52
N ALA A 210 -15.81 4.55 1.30
CA ALA A 210 -15.83 5.20 2.61
C ALA A 210 -15.90 6.72 2.49
N ILE A 211 -15.11 7.32 1.58
CA ILE A 211 -15.13 8.76 1.30
C ILE A 211 -16.47 9.22 0.69
N SER A 212 -17.21 8.33 0.04
CA SER A 212 -18.55 8.63 -0.49
C SER A 212 -19.66 8.62 0.56
N GLN A 213 -19.36 8.26 1.82
CA GLN A 213 -20.30 8.36 2.93
C GLN A 213 -20.22 9.75 3.55
N ASP A 214 -21.07 10.01 4.55
CA ASP A 214 -20.99 11.22 5.35
C ASP A 214 -19.62 11.29 6.07
N MET A 215 -18.89 12.38 5.83
CA MET A 215 -17.57 12.64 6.40
C MET A 215 -17.59 13.99 7.13
N PRO A 216 -16.93 14.12 8.30
CA PRO A 216 -16.84 15.41 8.99
C PRO A 216 -16.08 16.42 8.12
N CYS A 217 -16.69 17.57 7.86
CA CYS A 217 -16.14 18.68 7.07
C CYS A 217 -16.53 20.02 7.70
N GLY A 218 -16.01 21.13 7.16
CA GLY A 218 -16.27 22.47 7.68
C GLY A 218 -15.50 22.80 8.96
N ASP A 219 -16.08 23.70 9.75
CA ASP A 219 -15.45 24.26 10.95
C ASP A 219 -15.36 23.24 12.10
N HIS A 220 -14.18 23.17 12.70
CA HIS A 220 -13.94 22.34 13.88
C HIS A 220 -14.65 22.92 15.11
N GLN A 221 -15.56 22.15 15.69
CA GLN A 221 -16.25 22.49 16.93
C GLN A 221 -16.01 21.42 17.99
N VAL A 222 -15.63 21.86 19.19
CA VAL A 222 -15.59 21.00 20.38
C VAL A 222 -16.85 21.31 21.19
N ILE A 223 -17.76 20.34 21.26
CA ILE A 223 -18.97 20.46 22.06
C ILE A 223 -18.72 19.92 23.47
N PRO A 224 -19.31 20.55 24.52
CA PRO A 224 -19.28 19.96 25.85
C PRO A 224 -20.07 18.66 25.88
N VAL A 225 -19.63 17.72 26.71
CA VAL A 225 -20.36 16.46 26.96
C VAL A 225 -21.73 16.78 27.55
N TYR A 226 -22.78 16.15 27.01
CA TYR A 226 -24.16 16.28 27.47
C TYR A 226 -24.74 14.92 27.87
N PRO A 227 -25.76 14.86 28.75
CA PRO A 227 -26.22 13.60 29.35
C PRO A 227 -26.59 12.49 28.37
N ASP A 228 -27.18 12.86 27.22
CA ASP A 228 -27.73 11.90 26.26
C ASP A 228 -26.76 11.54 25.11
N ILE A 229 -25.52 12.05 25.11
CA ILE A 229 -24.58 11.87 23.98
C ILE A 229 -24.31 10.39 23.64
N LEU A 230 -24.25 9.52 24.64
CA LEU A 230 -24.06 8.09 24.42
C LEU A 230 -25.30 7.45 23.78
N GLN A 231 -26.49 7.90 24.16
CA GLN A 231 -27.73 7.42 23.57
C GLN A 231 -27.85 7.87 22.11
N ASP A 232 -27.39 9.08 21.79
CA ASP A 232 -27.31 9.64 20.44
C ASP A 232 -26.28 8.93 19.56
N VAL A 233 -25.14 8.52 20.12
CA VAL A 233 -24.18 7.67 19.41
C VAL A 233 -24.79 6.30 19.10
N VAL A 234 -25.48 5.69 20.08
CA VAL A 234 -26.08 4.35 19.93
C VAL A 234 -27.24 4.33 18.93
N ASN A 235 -28.07 5.38 18.91
CA ASN A 235 -29.19 5.48 17.99
C ASN A 235 -28.82 6.07 16.61
N GLY A 236 -27.57 6.55 16.44
CA GLY A 236 -27.06 7.13 15.21
C GLY A 236 -27.49 8.56 14.92
N SER A 237 -28.03 9.29 15.90
CA SER A 237 -28.37 10.71 15.78
C SER A 237 -27.15 11.63 15.94
N PHE A 238 -26.09 11.15 16.60
CA PHE A 238 -24.82 11.86 16.70
C PHE A 238 -23.94 11.61 15.47
N PHE A 239 -23.48 12.69 14.84
CA PHE A 239 -22.47 12.65 13.78
C PHE A 239 -21.24 13.47 14.19
N GLY A 240 -20.09 12.81 14.33
CA GLY A 240 -18.86 13.45 14.77
C GLY A 240 -17.88 12.47 15.36
N GLN A 241 -16.99 12.99 16.20
CA GLN A 241 -15.96 12.21 16.89
C GLN A 241 -16.15 12.34 18.39
N ILE A 242 -15.99 11.22 19.10
CA ILE A 242 -16.10 11.16 20.55
C ILE A 242 -14.83 10.53 21.13
N GLU A 243 -14.29 11.17 22.15
CA GLU A 243 -13.23 10.62 23.00
C GLU A 243 -13.92 9.96 24.20
N CYS A 244 -13.83 8.64 24.31
CA CYS A 244 -14.47 7.89 25.39
C CYS A 244 -13.67 6.66 25.81
N ASP A 245 -13.89 6.23 27.05
CA ASP A 245 -13.41 4.95 27.55
C ASP A 245 -14.36 3.82 27.15
N ILE A 246 -13.79 2.71 26.70
CA ILE A 246 -14.54 1.51 26.35
C ILE A 246 -14.11 0.39 27.29
N ALA A 247 -15.08 -0.22 27.97
CA ALA A 247 -14.87 -1.36 28.85
C ALA A 247 -15.59 -2.60 28.33
N VAL A 248 -14.95 -3.77 28.44
CA VAL A 248 -15.59 -5.06 28.19
C VAL A 248 -16.28 -5.50 29.49
N PRO A 249 -17.58 -5.82 29.49
CA PRO A 249 -18.26 -6.37 30.66
C PRO A 249 -17.52 -7.60 31.22
N GLU A 250 -17.45 -7.74 32.55
CA GLU A 250 -16.62 -8.76 33.21
C GLU A 250 -16.84 -10.17 32.66
N HIS A 251 -18.10 -10.57 32.52
CA HIS A 251 -18.51 -11.89 32.00
C HIS A 251 -18.16 -12.14 30.52
N LEU A 252 -17.73 -11.11 29.78
CA LEU A 252 -17.32 -11.19 28.37
C LEU A 252 -15.81 -11.01 28.18
N LYS A 253 -15.05 -10.70 29.24
CA LYS A 253 -13.60 -10.49 29.13
C LYS A 253 -12.90 -11.71 28.55
N GLU A 254 -13.22 -12.92 29.00
CA GLU A 254 -12.62 -14.16 28.48
C GLU A 254 -12.94 -14.35 26.99
N TYR A 255 -14.17 -14.08 26.59
CA TYR A 255 -14.61 -14.22 25.19
C TYR A 255 -13.90 -13.23 24.25
N PHE A 256 -13.69 -11.99 24.70
CA PHE A 256 -13.01 -10.95 23.91
C PHE A 256 -11.52 -10.81 24.25
N ALA A 257 -10.95 -11.72 25.04
CA ALA A 257 -9.53 -11.70 25.38
C ALA A 257 -8.65 -11.86 24.13
N GLU A 258 -9.11 -12.65 23.16
CA GLU A 258 -8.43 -12.84 21.87
C GLU A 258 -8.67 -11.66 20.91
N MET A 259 -9.85 -11.02 20.97
CA MET A 259 -10.22 -9.99 20.00
C MET A 259 -11.15 -8.93 20.60
N PRO A 260 -10.86 -7.63 20.43
CA PRO A 260 -11.69 -6.56 20.97
C PRO A 260 -13.09 -6.51 20.34
N PRO A 261 -14.10 -5.96 21.04
CA PRO A 261 -15.50 -5.91 20.61
C PRO A 261 -15.80 -4.94 19.44
N ILE A 262 -14.77 -4.52 18.68
CA ILE A 262 -14.89 -3.61 17.53
C ILE A 262 -15.33 -4.32 16.23
N PHE A 263 -15.50 -5.64 16.28
CA PHE A 263 -15.95 -6.45 15.15
C PHE A 263 -17.41 -6.85 15.29
N LYS A 264 -18.18 -6.69 14.21
CA LYS A 264 -19.56 -7.12 14.13
C LYS A 264 -19.72 -8.29 13.15
N ASN A 265 -20.62 -9.21 13.47
CA ASN A 265 -21.03 -10.24 12.54
C ASN A 265 -22.09 -9.66 11.59
N VAL A 266 -21.79 -9.62 10.30
CA VAL A 266 -22.68 -9.13 9.24
C VAL A 266 -23.03 -10.28 8.30
N GLU A 267 -24.29 -10.38 7.90
CA GLU A 267 -24.70 -11.30 6.83
C GLU A 267 -24.46 -10.64 5.48
N ILE A 268 -23.59 -11.24 4.67
CA ILE A 268 -23.41 -10.89 3.26
C ILE A 268 -24.33 -11.78 2.44
N THR A 269 -25.18 -11.15 1.64
CA THR A 269 -26.14 -11.78 0.73
C THR A 269 -25.65 -11.72 -0.71
N CYS A 270 -26.35 -12.41 -1.62
CA CYS A 270 -26.07 -12.32 -3.05
C CYS A 270 -26.12 -10.87 -3.57
N ASN A 271 -27.00 -10.01 -3.01
CA ASN A 271 -27.16 -8.62 -3.48
C ASN A 271 -25.90 -7.78 -3.26
N ASP A 272 -25.15 -8.07 -2.20
CA ASP A 272 -23.94 -7.35 -1.80
C ASP A 272 -22.71 -7.69 -2.65
N LEU A 273 -22.83 -8.66 -3.56
CA LEU A 273 -21.73 -9.18 -4.36
C LEU A 273 -21.61 -8.47 -5.72
N SER A 274 -20.37 -8.37 -6.21
CA SER A 274 -20.09 -7.94 -7.59
C SER A 274 -20.69 -8.93 -8.61
N PRO A 275 -20.96 -8.50 -9.85
CA PRO A 275 -21.44 -9.39 -10.91
C PRO A 275 -20.55 -10.63 -11.11
N GLU A 276 -19.24 -10.46 -11.05
CA GLU A 276 -18.25 -11.55 -11.22
C GLU A 276 -18.33 -12.56 -10.07
N THR A 277 -18.52 -12.05 -8.84
CA THR A 277 -18.64 -12.90 -7.65
C THR A 277 -19.99 -13.62 -7.63
N LYS A 278 -21.07 -12.95 -8.07
CA LYS A 278 -22.41 -13.54 -8.23
C LYS A 278 -22.37 -14.77 -9.14
N ALA A 279 -21.58 -14.73 -10.21
CA ALA A 279 -21.42 -15.87 -11.14
C ALA A 279 -20.77 -17.11 -10.50
N GLN A 280 -20.12 -16.98 -9.34
CA GLN A 280 -19.41 -18.07 -8.66
C GLN A 280 -20.17 -18.61 -7.44
N VAL A 281 -21.31 -18.01 -7.09
CA VAL A 281 -22.13 -18.40 -5.94
C VAL A 281 -23.54 -18.80 -6.36
N LYS A 282 -24.25 -19.49 -5.46
CA LYS A 282 -25.66 -19.84 -5.69
C LYS A 282 -26.54 -18.58 -5.57
N PRO A 283 -27.68 -18.49 -6.28
CA PRO A 283 -28.58 -17.33 -6.19
C PRO A 283 -29.05 -17.00 -4.77
N ASN A 284 -29.20 -18.01 -3.91
CA ASN A 284 -29.57 -17.87 -2.50
C ASN A 284 -28.36 -17.74 -1.56
N TYR A 285 -27.21 -17.28 -2.07
CA TYR A 285 -25.99 -17.16 -1.28
C TYR A 285 -26.19 -16.25 -0.07
N LYS A 286 -25.75 -16.76 1.08
CA LYS A 286 -25.67 -16.05 2.35
C LYS A 286 -24.43 -16.52 3.11
N SER A 287 -23.70 -15.58 3.70
CA SER A 287 -22.59 -15.90 4.61
C SER A 287 -22.52 -14.87 5.71
N LYS A 288 -22.48 -15.34 6.97
CA LYS A 288 -22.06 -14.50 8.08
C LYS A 288 -20.55 -14.26 7.99
N LYS A 289 -20.13 -13.00 8.09
CA LYS A 289 -18.75 -12.56 8.10
C LYS A 289 -18.51 -11.68 9.32
N LEU A 290 -17.32 -11.79 9.86
CA LEU A 290 -16.84 -10.86 10.86
C LEU A 290 -16.26 -9.65 10.14
N ILE A 291 -16.80 -8.46 10.40
CA ILE A 291 -16.38 -7.20 9.77
C ILE A 291 -15.96 -6.24 10.86
N GLY A 292 -14.76 -5.68 10.74
CA GLY A 292 -14.30 -4.60 11.61
C GLY A 292 -15.08 -3.33 11.33
N SER A 293 -15.64 -2.70 12.37
CA SER A 293 -16.29 -1.41 12.21
C SER A 293 -15.23 -0.30 12.17
N MET A 294 -14.97 0.23 10.97
CA MET A 294 -14.00 1.33 10.80
C MET A 294 -14.52 2.69 11.29
N PHE A 295 -15.82 2.80 11.61
CA PHE A 295 -16.44 4.02 12.16
C PHE A 295 -15.89 4.44 13.54
N VAL A 296 -15.15 3.56 14.22
CA VAL A 296 -14.65 3.76 15.58
C VAL A 296 -13.15 4.09 15.59
N ILE A 297 -12.51 4.14 14.42
CA ILE A 297 -11.06 4.09 14.34
C ILE A 297 -10.45 5.49 14.20
N GLY A 298 -10.70 6.27 15.24
CA GLY A 298 -9.84 7.34 15.72
C GLY A 298 -9.37 7.01 17.15
N LEU A 299 -9.09 5.73 17.43
CA LEU A 299 -8.63 5.27 18.74
C LEU A 299 -7.13 5.01 18.68
N HIS A 300 -6.35 5.93 19.23
CA HIS A 300 -4.98 5.65 19.59
C HIS A 300 -4.99 4.47 20.56
N SER A 301 -4.07 3.56 20.30
CA SER A 301 -3.67 2.43 21.14
C SER A 301 -2.99 2.89 22.44
N LYS A 302 -3.70 3.69 23.23
CA LYS A 302 -3.66 3.56 24.70
C LYS A 302 -4.93 2.90 25.21
N THR A 303 -5.48 1.94 24.45
CA THR A 303 -6.20 0.82 25.08
C THR A 303 -5.17 0.04 25.91
N ARG A 304 -4.82 0.57 27.09
CA ARG A 304 -4.35 -0.28 28.17
C ARG A 304 -5.58 -1.10 28.53
N PHE A 305 -5.66 -2.30 27.96
CA PHE A 305 -6.47 -3.34 28.55
C PHE A 305 -5.88 -3.61 29.92
N TYR A 306 -6.38 -2.90 30.93
CA TYR A 306 -6.16 -3.31 32.31
C TYR A 306 -7.02 -4.54 32.50
N PHE A 307 -6.40 -5.69 32.29
CA PHE A 307 -6.86 -6.93 32.90
C PHE A 307 -6.46 -6.82 34.38
N THR A 308 -7.28 -6.12 35.16
CA THR A 308 -7.40 -6.41 36.59
C THR A 308 -8.38 -7.54 36.75
#